data_AF-A0A0M9YMZ6-F1
#
_entry.id   AF-A0A0M9YMZ6-F1
#
_cell.length_a   1.000
_cell.length_b   1.000
_cell.length_c   1.000
_cell.angle_alpha   90.00
_cell.angle_beta   90.00
_cell.angle_gamma   90.00
#
_symmetry.space_group_name_H-M   'P 1'
#
loop_
_entity.id
_entity.type
_entity.pdbx_description
1 polymer ?
#
loop_
_entity_poly.entity_id
_entity_poly.type
_entity_poly.pdbx_seq_one_letter_code
_entity_poly.pdbx_strand_id
1 'polypeptide(L)'
;MVVLDVDHPDVEDFIATKVKEEEKIRALRDAGFDMDLGGDDITSVQYQNANNSVRVNDEFMTAVENGTEFGLRARMTGEVIEKVDAKALFRKLAEAAWACADPGIQYDGVINNWHTCPESGRITASNPCSEYMHLDNTSCNLASLNLMKFLDDDGKGNQAFDAERFAKVVELVITAMDISICFADFPT
;
A
#
# COMPACT_ATOMS: atom_id res chain seq x y z
N MET A 1 -7.35 4.43 -1.58
CA MET A 1 -5.88 4.58 -1.66
C MET A 1 -5.56 5.33 -2.94
N VAL A 2 -4.55 6.18 -2.89
CA VAL A 2 -4.01 6.90 -4.04
C VAL A 2 -2.59 6.41 -4.28
N VAL A 3 -2.30 6.00 -5.52
CA VAL A 3 -0.97 5.50 -5.91
C VAL A 3 -0.40 6.42 -6.98
N LEU A 4 0.87 6.79 -6.85
CA LEU A 4 1.61 7.53 -7.85
C LEU A 4 2.87 6.78 -8.26
N ASP A 5 3.13 6.67 -9.55
CA ASP A 5 4.38 6.08 -10.04
C ASP A 5 5.57 6.97 -9.69
N VAL A 6 6.69 6.35 -9.33
CA VAL A 6 7.90 7.07 -8.88
C VAL A 6 8.52 7.98 -9.95
N ASP A 7 8.21 7.73 -11.22
CA ASP A 7 8.68 8.54 -12.35
C ASP A 7 7.75 9.71 -12.69
N HIS A 8 6.65 9.89 -11.94
CA HIS A 8 5.76 11.03 -12.12
C HIS A 8 6.48 12.35 -11.81
N PRO A 9 6.30 13.42 -12.61
CA PRO A 9 6.95 14.71 -12.37
C PRO A 9 6.64 15.30 -10.98
N ASP A 10 5.40 15.14 -10.53
CA ASP A 10 4.94 15.64 -9.23
C ASP A 10 5.25 14.70 -8.05
N VAL A 11 6.12 13.69 -8.22
CA VAL A 11 6.38 12.67 -7.18
C VAL A 11 6.89 13.27 -5.88
N GLU A 12 7.77 14.26 -5.94
CA GLU A 12 8.32 14.89 -4.72
C GLU A 12 7.25 15.62 -3.90
N ASP A 13 6.36 16.34 -4.59
CA ASP A 13 5.26 17.04 -3.95
C ASP A 13 4.25 16.06 -3.36
N PHE A 14 3.96 14.97 -4.09
CA PHE A 14 3.10 13.90 -3.59
C PHE A 14 3.65 13.28 -2.30
N ILE A 15 4.96 13.01 -2.24
CA ILE A 15 5.64 12.49 -1.04
C ILE A 15 5.51 13.45 0.14
N ALA A 16 5.71 14.75 -0.10
CA ALA A 16 5.71 15.76 0.95
C ALA A 16 4.30 16.17 1.41
N THR A 17 3.25 15.85 0.66
CA THR A 17 1.90 16.39 0.85
C THR A 17 1.37 16.12 2.27
N LYS A 18 1.41 14.87 2.74
CA LYS A 18 0.91 14.54 4.08
C LYS A 18 1.79 15.06 5.20
N VAL A 19 3.12 15.11 5.01
CA VAL A 19 4.03 15.70 6.00
C VAL A 19 3.65 17.16 6.26
N LYS A 20 3.39 17.93 5.20
CA LYS A 20 2.94 19.33 5.31
C LYS A 20 1.58 19.46 6.02
N GLU A 21 0.64 18.56 5.74
CA GLU A 21 -0.66 18.56 6.45
C GLU A 21 -0.51 18.15 7.93
N GLU A 22 0.38 17.23 8.27
CA GLU A 22 0.69 16.88 9.67
C GLU A 22 1.32 18.05 10.45
N GLU A 23 2.20 18.82 9.81
CA GLU A 23 2.73 20.05 10.41
C GLU A 23 1.62 21.06 10.69
N LYS A 24 0.68 21.22 9.75
CA LYS A 24 -0.51 22.06 9.91
C LYS A 24 -1.41 21.55 11.04
N ILE A 25 -1.65 20.23 11.13
CA ILE A 25 -2.40 19.60 12.22
C ILE A 25 -1.78 19.95 13.58
N ARG A 26 -0.46 19.80 13.71
CA ARG A 26 0.26 20.11 14.95
C ARG A 26 0.11 21.59 15.32
N ALA A 27 0.27 22.50 14.35
CA ALA A 27 0.11 23.93 14.58
C ALA A 27 -1.32 24.32 14.99
N LEU A 28 -2.34 23.73 14.36
CA LEU A 28 -3.75 23.99 14.70
C LEU A 28 -4.11 23.42 16.07
N ARG A 29 -3.66 22.20 16.38
CA ARG A 29 -3.85 21.61 17.71
C ARG A 29 -3.23 22.48 18.80
N ASP A 30 -2.00 22.95 18.59
CA ASP A 30 -1.30 23.81 19.55
C ASP A 30 -1.97 25.19 19.69
N ALA A 31 -2.76 25.62 18.69
CA ALA A 31 -3.62 26.80 18.74
C ALA A 31 -5.00 26.55 19.40
N GLY A 32 -5.30 25.31 19.79
CA GLY A 32 -6.51 24.92 20.53
C GLY A 32 -7.66 24.38 19.69
N PHE A 33 -7.42 24.06 18.41
CA PHE A 33 -8.41 23.39 17.56
C PHE A 33 -8.48 21.89 17.85
N ASP A 34 -9.66 21.29 17.67
CA ASP A 34 -9.91 19.87 17.88
C ASP A 34 -9.47 19.05 16.66
N MET A 35 -8.19 18.68 16.67
CA MET A 35 -7.55 17.91 15.60
C MET A 35 -7.45 16.41 15.88
N ASP A 36 -8.20 15.89 16.86
CA ASP A 36 -8.25 14.45 17.11
C ASP A 36 -9.06 13.71 16.03
N LEU A 37 -8.92 12.37 16.00
CA LEU A 37 -9.69 11.51 15.11
C LEU A 37 -11.19 11.64 15.41
N GLY A 38 -11.90 12.33 14.52
CA GLY A 38 -13.33 12.61 14.65
C GLY A 38 -13.66 13.96 15.29
N GLY A 39 -12.66 14.79 15.57
CA GLY A 39 -12.84 16.17 16.01
C GLY A 39 -13.42 17.07 14.92
N ASP A 40 -14.09 18.15 15.30
CA ASP A 40 -14.82 19.02 14.36
C ASP A 40 -13.87 19.73 13.36
N ASP A 41 -12.64 20.04 13.79
CA ASP A 41 -11.68 20.85 13.01
C ASP A 41 -10.81 20.02 12.06
N ILE A 42 -10.76 18.69 12.21
CA ILE A 42 -9.94 17.79 11.37
C ILE A 42 -10.36 17.83 9.90
N THR A 43 -11.59 18.26 9.61
CA THR A 43 -12.11 18.39 8.23
C THR A 43 -11.41 19.52 7.44
N SER A 44 -10.68 20.40 8.13
CA SER A 44 -9.94 21.52 7.52
C SER A 44 -8.58 21.13 6.93
N VAL A 45 -8.10 19.91 7.17
CA VAL A 45 -6.83 19.37 6.65
C VAL A 45 -7.07 18.35 5.55
N GLN A 46 -6.14 18.28 4.61
CA GLN A 46 -6.32 17.51 3.38
C GLN A 46 -5.63 16.14 3.45
N TYR A 47 -6.04 15.23 2.57
CA TYR A 47 -5.41 13.91 2.36
C TYR A 47 -5.46 12.92 3.55
N GLN A 48 -6.08 13.27 4.68
CA GLN A 48 -6.16 12.41 5.86
C GLN A 48 -7.09 11.19 5.70
N ASN A 49 -8.02 11.25 4.73
CA ASN A 49 -8.94 10.15 4.41
C ASN A 49 -8.43 9.20 3.31
N ALA A 50 -7.16 9.33 2.90
CA ALA A 50 -6.57 8.51 1.86
C ALA A 50 -5.24 7.93 2.33
N ASN A 51 -5.01 6.64 2.09
CA ASN A 51 -3.67 6.06 2.16
C ASN A 51 -2.96 6.39 0.85
N ASN A 52 -1.79 7.02 0.94
CA ASN A 52 -0.98 7.38 -0.22
C ASN A 52 0.13 6.33 -0.40
N SER A 53 0.46 5.99 -1.62
CA SER A 53 1.58 5.08 -1.91
C SER A 53 2.34 5.51 -3.14
N VAL A 54 3.64 5.33 -3.11
CA VAL A 54 4.49 5.49 -4.29
C VAL A 54 4.81 4.11 -4.85
N ARG A 55 4.56 3.94 -6.14
CA ARG A 55 4.86 2.72 -6.87
C ARG A 55 6.24 2.86 -7.52
N VAL A 56 7.20 2.10 -7.01
CA VAL A 56 8.57 2.06 -7.52
C VAL A 56 8.74 0.93 -8.53
N ASN A 57 9.57 1.17 -9.54
CA ASN A 57 9.93 0.18 -10.55
C ASN A 57 11.40 -0.27 -10.39
N ASP A 58 11.78 -1.32 -11.11
CA ASP A 58 13.12 -1.90 -11.01
C ASP A 58 14.21 -0.92 -11.50
N GLU A 59 13.90 -0.05 -12.48
CA GLU A 59 14.81 1.01 -12.95
C GLU A 59 15.19 1.98 -11.82
N PHE A 60 14.19 2.46 -11.08
CA PHE A 60 14.38 3.35 -9.94
C PHE A 60 15.17 2.66 -8.82
N MET A 61 14.78 1.44 -8.44
CA MET A 61 15.48 0.72 -7.36
C MET A 61 16.94 0.43 -7.71
N THR A 62 17.22 0.08 -8.97
CA THR A 62 18.58 -0.07 -9.48
C THR A 62 19.36 1.26 -9.42
N ALA A 63 18.72 2.39 -9.73
CA ALA A 63 19.34 3.71 -9.62
C ALA A 63 19.63 4.09 -8.15
N VAL A 64 18.75 3.74 -7.21
CA VAL A 64 18.96 3.92 -5.76
C VAL A 64 20.18 3.14 -5.27
N GLU A 65 20.29 1.86 -5.65
CA GLU A 65 21.41 1.00 -5.25
C GLU A 65 22.75 1.51 -5.80
N ASN A 66 22.76 1.93 -7.06
CA ASN A 66 23.97 2.42 -7.73
C ASN A 66 24.29 3.89 -7.43
N GLY A 67 23.39 4.63 -6.79
CA GLY A 67 23.56 6.06 -6.51
C GLY A 67 23.59 6.91 -7.78
N THR A 68 22.76 6.58 -8.76
CA THR A 68 22.65 7.31 -10.04
C THR A 68 21.40 8.18 -10.09
N GLU A 69 21.34 9.07 -11.08
CA GLU A 69 20.13 9.84 -11.37
C GLU A 69 19.00 8.96 -11.91
N PHE A 70 17.77 9.41 -11.73
CA PHE A 70 16.55 8.81 -12.26
C PHE A 70 15.71 9.86 -13.01
N GLY A 71 15.09 9.47 -14.11
CA GLY A 71 14.33 10.39 -14.97
C GLY A 71 12.85 10.44 -14.61
N LEU A 72 12.34 11.63 -14.32
CA LEU A 72 10.90 11.90 -14.22
C LEU A 72 10.33 12.15 -15.62
N ARG A 73 9.21 11.49 -15.95
CA ARG A 73 8.69 11.43 -17.32
C ARG A 73 7.37 12.16 -17.46
N ALA A 74 7.20 12.89 -18.57
CA ALA A 74 5.93 13.49 -18.91
C ALA A 74 4.88 12.40 -19.17
N ARG A 75 3.69 12.52 -18.56
CA ARG A 75 2.63 11.49 -18.66
C ARG A 75 2.05 11.32 -20.07
N MET A 76 2.08 12.37 -20.89
CA MET A 76 1.53 12.35 -22.25
C MET A 76 2.52 11.83 -23.30
N THR A 77 3.82 12.06 -23.12
CA THR A 77 4.85 11.75 -24.13
C THR A 77 5.83 10.66 -23.70
N GLY A 78 5.96 10.38 -22.40
CA GLY A 78 6.96 9.46 -21.85
C GLY A 78 8.39 9.99 -21.84
N GLU A 79 8.61 11.20 -22.36
CA GLU A 79 9.92 11.84 -22.41
C GLU A 79 10.37 12.23 -20.99
N VAL A 80 11.67 12.05 -20.73
CA VAL A 80 12.28 12.52 -19.48
C VAL A 80 12.33 14.05 -19.52
N ILE A 81 11.62 14.69 -18.62
CA ILE A 81 11.56 16.15 -18.52
C ILE A 81 12.42 16.70 -17.38
N GLU A 82 12.71 15.87 -16.39
CA GLU A 82 13.54 16.20 -15.23
C GLU A 82 14.32 14.97 -14.78
N LYS A 83 15.45 15.17 -14.12
CA LYS A 83 16.21 14.11 -13.47
C LYS A 83 16.42 14.45 -12.00
N VAL A 84 16.33 13.43 -11.16
CA VAL A 84 16.52 13.54 -9.71
C VAL A 84 17.56 12.54 -9.25
N ASP A 85 18.24 12.84 -8.13
CA ASP A 85 19.08 11.86 -7.46
C ASP A 85 18.18 10.77 -6.84
N ALA A 86 18.30 9.53 -7.32
CA ALA A 86 17.40 8.46 -6.93
C ALA A 86 17.47 8.17 -5.42
N LYS A 87 18.68 8.22 -4.85
CA LYS A 87 18.91 7.93 -3.43
C LYS A 87 18.36 9.04 -2.54
N ALA A 88 18.46 10.29 -2.96
CA ALA A 88 17.85 11.43 -2.28
C ALA A 88 16.33 11.34 -2.34
N LEU A 89 15.74 10.99 -3.49
CA LEU A 89 14.29 10.78 -3.60
C LEU A 89 13.81 9.63 -2.70
N PHE A 90 14.51 8.50 -2.71
CA PHE A 90 14.21 7.37 -1.83
C PHE A 90 14.37 7.73 -0.34
N ARG A 91 15.33 8.60 -0.02
CA ARG A 91 15.49 9.12 1.33
C ARG A 91 14.30 9.99 1.75
N LYS A 92 13.79 10.87 0.86
CA LYS A 92 12.57 11.66 1.10
C LYS A 92 11.36 10.77 1.36
N LEU A 93 11.20 9.69 0.59
CA LEU A 93 10.16 8.67 0.83
C LEU A 93 10.24 8.10 2.25
N ALA A 94 11.41 7.64 2.66
CA ALA A 94 11.61 7.04 3.98
C ALA A 94 11.40 8.04 5.12
N GLU A 95 11.83 9.30 4.95
CA GLU A 95 11.65 10.36 5.94
C GLU A 95 10.19 10.78 6.08
N ALA A 96 9.45 10.88 4.98
CA ALA A 96 8.01 11.13 5.00
C ALA A 96 7.26 9.99 5.71
N ALA A 97 7.53 8.74 5.33
CA ALA A 97 6.92 7.56 5.95
C ALA A 97 7.23 7.49 7.46
N TRP A 98 8.44 7.87 7.87
CA TRP A 98 8.77 7.97 9.30
C TRP A 98 8.01 9.11 10.01
N ALA A 99 7.83 10.25 9.34
CA ALA A 99 7.22 11.44 9.93
C ALA A 99 5.69 11.33 10.08
N CYS A 100 5.01 10.68 9.12
CA CYS A 100 3.54 10.63 9.05
C CYS A 100 2.93 9.29 8.62
N ALA A 101 3.71 8.20 8.57
CA ALA A 101 3.27 6.87 8.11
C ALA A 101 2.87 6.79 6.62
N ASP A 102 3.13 7.83 5.83
CA ASP A 102 2.87 7.90 4.40
C ASP A 102 4.03 8.57 3.62
N PRO A 103 4.20 8.28 2.32
CA PRO A 103 3.46 7.27 1.56
C PRO A 103 3.98 5.85 1.83
N GLY A 104 3.10 4.86 1.67
CA GLY A 104 3.50 3.46 1.51
C GLY A 104 4.29 3.22 0.21
N ILE A 105 4.84 2.01 0.03
CA ILE A 105 5.61 1.65 -1.15
C ILE A 105 5.04 0.40 -1.83
N GLN A 106 4.96 0.43 -3.16
CA GLN A 106 4.60 -0.74 -3.99
C GLN A 106 5.72 -1.04 -4.99
N TYR A 107 6.14 -2.29 -5.09
CA TYR A 107 7.20 -2.71 -6.01
C TYR A 107 6.59 -3.27 -7.30
N ASP A 108 6.41 -2.40 -8.30
CA ASP A 108 5.70 -2.69 -9.54
C ASP A 108 6.26 -3.91 -10.30
N GLY A 109 7.59 -4.00 -10.39
CA GLY A 109 8.28 -5.13 -11.03
C GLY A 109 8.01 -6.43 -10.31
N VAL A 110 8.23 -6.48 -8.98
CA VAL A 110 7.99 -7.66 -8.15
C VAL A 110 6.53 -8.12 -8.21
N ILE A 111 5.58 -7.17 -8.06
CA ILE A 111 4.14 -7.45 -8.10
C ILE A 111 3.76 -8.13 -9.42
N ASN A 112 4.21 -7.58 -10.55
CA ASN A 112 3.85 -8.12 -11.86
C ASN A 112 4.64 -9.40 -12.21
N ASN A 113 5.85 -9.58 -11.68
CA ASN A 113 6.61 -10.82 -11.85
C ASN A 113 5.94 -12.02 -11.16
N TRP A 114 5.19 -11.80 -10.08
CA TRP A 114 4.47 -12.83 -9.33
C TRP A 114 2.98 -12.90 -9.68
N HIS A 115 2.57 -12.19 -10.73
CA HIS A 115 1.18 -12.13 -11.15
C HIS A 115 0.68 -13.50 -11.63
N THR A 116 -0.44 -13.95 -11.07
CA THR A 116 -1.03 -15.26 -11.39
C THR A 116 -1.92 -15.26 -12.65
N CYS A 117 -2.30 -14.11 -13.20
CA CYS A 117 -3.08 -14.01 -14.44
C CYS A 117 -2.61 -12.88 -15.39
N PRO A 118 -1.32 -12.84 -15.77
CA PRO A 118 -0.73 -11.75 -16.55
C PRO A 118 -1.33 -11.57 -17.94
N GLU A 119 -1.87 -12.63 -18.54
CA GLU A 119 -2.55 -12.58 -19.84
C GLU A 119 -3.90 -11.85 -19.79
N SER A 120 -4.46 -11.66 -18.59
CA SER A 120 -5.74 -10.94 -18.39
C SER A 120 -5.57 -9.44 -18.20
N GLY A 121 -4.36 -8.98 -17.89
CA GLY A 121 -4.05 -7.57 -17.73
C GLY A 121 -2.85 -7.34 -16.82
N ARG A 122 -2.46 -6.07 -16.70
CA ARG A 122 -1.41 -5.64 -15.77
C ARG A 122 -2.03 -5.25 -14.43
N ILE A 123 -1.39 -5.59 -13.32
CA ILE A 123 -1.76 -5.05 -12.00
C ILE A 123 -1.24 -3.61 -11.90
N THR A 124 -2.14 -2.63 -11.81
CA THR A 124 -1.78 -1.19 -11.77
C THR A 124 -1.79 -0.60 -10.37
N ALA A 125 -2.53 -1.20 -9.44
CA ALA A 125 -2.63 -0.77 -8.05
C ALA A 125 -2.92 -1.98 -7.12
N SER A 126 -3.04 -1.70 -5.82
CA SER A 126 -3.57 -2.64 -4.82
C SER A 126 -4.90 -2.11 -4.27
N ASN A 127 -5.46 -2.75 -3.25
CA ASN A 127 -6.56 -2.24 -2.45
C ASN A 127 -6.04 -1.31 -1.31
N PRO A 128 -6.92 -0.66 -0.53
CA PRO A 128 -6.51 0.30 0.49
C PRO A 128 -5.55 -0.20 1.58
N CYS A 129 -5.54 -1.50 1.84
CA CYS A 129 -4.73 -2.14 2.87
C CYS A 129 -3.46 -2.83 2.28
N SER A 130 -3.25 -2.75 0.96
CA SER A 130 -2.08 -3.23 0.22
C SER A 130 -1.85 -4.76 0.22
N GLU A 131 -2.84 -5.57 0.63
CA GLU A 131 -2.78 -7.03 0.67
C GLU A 131 -3.36 -7.71 -0.57
N TYR A 132 -4.17 -7.00 -1.36
CA TYR A 132 -4.83 -7.55 -2.55
C TYR A 132 -4.20 -6.98 -3.82
N MET A 133 -3.49 -7.84 -4.56
CA MET A 133 -2.80 -7.50 -5.81
C MET A 133 -3.51 -8.22 -6.97
N HIS A 134 -4.46 -7.53 -7.60
CA HIS A 134 -5.24 -8.08 -8.69
C HIS A 134 -5.63 -7.01 -9.70
N LEU A 135 -6.30 -7.42 -10.78
CA LEU A 135 -6.71 -6.54 -11.87
C LEU A 135 -7.68 -5.45 -11.40
N ASP A 136 -7.72 -4.35 -12.14
CA ASP A 136 -8.58 -3.21 -11.83
C ASP A 136 -10.06 -3.61 -11.83
N ASN A 137 -10.85 -2.94 -10.99
CA ASN A 137 -12.31 -3.17 -10.83
C ASN A 137 -12.67 -4.62 -10.42
N THR A 138 -11.78 -5.30 -9.71
CA THR A 138 -12.05 -6.60 -9.09
C THR A 138 -12.37 -6.45 -7.61
N SER A 139 -13.03 -7.47 -7.04
CA SER A 139 -13.47 -7.46 -5.64
C SER A 139 -12.59 -8.36 -4.78
N CYS A 140 -12.30 -7.88 -3.57
CA CYS A 140 -11.55 -8.64 -2.59
C CYS A 140 -12.54 -9.35 -1.64
N ASN A 141 -12.68 -10.67 -1.77
CA ASN A 141 -13.40 -11.48 -0.79
C ASN A 141 -12.42 -11.92 0.30
N LEU A 142 -12.72 -11.62 1.57
CA LEU A 142 -11.79 -11.76 2.69
C LEU A 142 -12.35 -12.63 3.81
N ALA A 143 -11.50 -13.48 4.36
CA ALA A 143 -11.74 -14.19 5.62
C ALA A 143 -10.45 -14.23 6.45
N SER A 144 -10.57 -14.42 7.76
CA SER A 144 -9.42 -14.56 8.65
C SER A 144 -9.57 -15.80 9.54
N LEU A 145 -8.45 -16.45 9.82
CA LEU A 145 -8.37 -17.60 10.71
C LEU A 145 -7.56 -17.25 11.96
N ASN A 146 -8.11 -17.55 13.13
CA ASN A 146 -7.37 -17.40 14.38
C ASN A 146 -6.33 -18.52 14.52
N LEU A 147 -5.06 -18.19 14.29
CA LEU A 147 -3.95 -19.15 14.32
C LEU A 147 -3.78 -19.85 15.68
N MET A 148 -4.21 -19.22 16.79
CA MET A 148 -4.14 -19.82 18.13
C MET A 148 -5.04 -21.06 18.28
N LYS A 149 -5.98 -21.29 17.36
CA LYS A 149 -6.81 -22.51 17.34
C LYS A 149 -6.10 -23.73 16.76
N PHE A 150 -4.91 -23.54 16.20
CA PHE A 150 -4.06 -24.58 15.61
C PHE A 150 -2.74 -24.72 16.38
N LEU A 151 -2.61 -24.07 17.53
CA LEU A 151 -1.49 -24.25 18.43
C LEU A 151 -1.79 -25.40 19.38
N ASP A 152 -1.06 -26.49 19.24
CA ASP A 152 -1.01 -27.55 20.24
C ASP A 152 0.03 -27.17 21.29
N ASP A 153 -0.39 -27.13 22.55
CA ASP A 153 0.47 -26.85 23.71
C ASP A 153 0.23 -27.94 24.75
N ASP A 154 1.29 -28.64 25.14
CA ASP A 154 1.21 -29.72 26.14
C ASP A 154 1.23 -29.21 27.59
N GLY A 155 1.32 -27.89 27.80
CA GLY A 155 1.40 -27.24 29.11
C GLY A 155 2.74 -27.46 29.82
N LYS A 156 3.71 -28.09 29.16
CA LYS A 156 5.06 -28.39 29.66
C LYS A 156 6.14 -27.66 28.87
N GLY A 157 5.74 -26.70 28.04
CA GLY A 157 6.62 -25.90 27.20
C GLY A 157 6.91 -26.53 25.83
N ASN A 158 6.23 -27.61 25.44
CA ASN A 158 6.28 -28.12 24.09
C ASN A 158 5.08 -27.61 23.30
N GLN A 159 5.37 -26.85 22.24
CA GLN A 159 4.37 -26.29 21.34
C GLN A 159 4.58 -26.83 19.92
N ALA A 160 3.48 -27.12 19.24
CA ALA A 160 3.47 -27.53 17.85
C ALA A 160 2.32 -26.85 17.10
N PHE A 161 2.52 -26.59 15.81
CA PHE A 161 1.46 -26.06 14.95
C PHE A 161 0.78 -27.21 14.21
N ASP A 162 -0.53 -27.36 14.38
CA ASP A 162 -1.36 -28.34 13.69
C ASP A 162 -1.61 -27.89 12.23
N ALA A 163 -0.58 -28.08 11.40
CA ALA A 163 -0.59 -27.71 9.99
C ALA A 163 -1.63 -28.50 9.18
N GLU A 164 -1.89 -29.76 9.54
CA GLU A 164 -2.84 -30.60 8.83
C GLU A 164 -4.28 -30.09 9.03
N ARG A 165 -4.66 -29.76 10.27
CA ARG A 165 -5.96 -29.16 10.55
C ARG A 165 -6.06 -27.77 9.96
N PHE A 166 -4.99 -26.96 10.01
CA PHE A 166 -4.98 -25.64 9.39
C PHE A 166 -5.28 -25.73 7.90
N ALA A 167 -4.61 -26.61 7.16
CA ALA A 167 -4.84 -26.81 5.73
C ALA A 167 -6.31 -27.20 5.41
N LYS A 168 -6.89 -28.12 6.19
CA LYS A 168 -8.31 -28.52 6.03
C LYS A 168 -9.29 -27.37 6.26
N VAL A 169 -9.02 -26.51 7.25
CA VAL A 169 -9.87 -25.34 7.51
C VAL A 169 -9.71 -24.28 6.42
N VAL A 170 -8.49 -24.07 5.92
CA VAL A 170 -8.23 -23.18 4.78
C VAL A 170 -9.03 -23.63 3.55
N GLU A 171 -9.01 -24.91 3.19
CA GLU A 171 -9.78 -25.47 2.07
C GLU A 171 -11.29 -25.24 2.22
N LEU A 172 -11.82 -25.48 3.42
CA LEU A 172 -13.22 -25.23 3.75
C LEU A 172 -13.59 -23.76 3.58
N VAL A 173 -12.78 -22.84 4.12
CA VAL A 173 -13.05 -21.40 4.07
C VAL A 173 -12.96 -20.88 2.63
N ILE A 174 -11.96 -21.29 1.86
CA ILE A 174 -11.84 -20.91 0.44
C ILE A 174 -13.10 -21.36 -0.33
N THR A 175 -13.57 -22.58 -0.12
CA THR A 175 -14.80 -23.08 -0.76
C THR A 175 -16.03 -22.27 -0.36
N ALA A 176 -16.18 -21.95 0.93
CA ALA A 176 -17.28 -21.12 1.42
C ALA A 176 -17.24 -19.70 0.83
N MET A 177 -16.05 -19.12 0.72
CA MET A 177 -15.82 -17.81 0.10
C MET A 177 -16.18 -17.83 -1.39
N ASP A 178 -15.79 -18.86 -2.12
CA ASP A 178 -16.15 -19.00 -3.54
C ASP A 178 -17.68 -19.05 -3.74
N ILE A 179 -18.36 -19.85 -2.91
CA ILE A 179 -19.84 -19.90 -2.91
C ILE A 179 -20.45 -18.53 -2.58
N SER A 180 -19.89 -17.78 -1.63
CA SER A 180 -20.45 -16.47 -1.25
C SER A 180 -20.44 -15.45 -2.39
N ILE A 181 -19.50 -15.57 -3.34
CA ILE A 181 -19.41 -14.68 -4.51
C ILE A 181 -20.67 -14.83 -5.38
N CYS A 182 -21.23 -16.03 -5.49
CA CYS A 182 -22.46 -16.27 -6.27
C CYS A 182 -23.70 -15.55 -5.72
N PHE A 183 -23.66 -15.11 -4.46
CA PHE A 183 -24.75 -14.40 -3.79
C PHE A 183 -24.42 -12.92 -3.54
N ALA A 184 -23.28 -12.44 -4.02
CA ALA A 184 -22.85 -11.07 -3.81
C ALA A 184 -23.56 -10.10 -4.76
N ASP A 185 -23.94 -8.93 -4.24
CA ASP A 185 -24.36 -7.77 -5.03
C ASP A 185 -23.16 -6.87 -5.28
N PHE A 186 -22.87 -6.57 -6.54
CA PHE A 186 -21.79 -5.67 -6.93
C PHE A 186 -22.33 -4.24 -7.09
N PRO A 187 -21.77 -3.24 -6.38
CA PRO A 187 -22.32 -1.88 -6.34
C PRO A 187 -22.13 -1.07 -7.64
N THR A 188 -21.51 -1.66 -8.66
CA THR A 188 -21.19 -1.05 -9.97
C THR A 188 -21.34 -2.06 -11.08
#